data_AF-A0AAX4K057-F1
#
_entry.id   AF-A0AAX4K057-F1
#
_cell.length_a   1.000
_cell.length_b   1.000
_cell.length_c   1.000
_cell.angle_alpha   90.00
_cell.angle_beta   90.00
_cell.angle_gamma   90.00
#
_symmetry.space_group_name_H-M   'P 1'
#
loop_
_entity.id
_entity.type
_entity.pdbx_description
1 polymer ?
#
loop_
_entity_poly.entity_id
_entity_poly.type
_entity_poly.pdbx_seq_one_letter_code
_entity_poly.pdbx_strand_id
1 'polypeptide(L)'
;MSNSPKTTDEVVSKIFARSTLPPLEPGTKVYAPELTKTIADLKEHEYVIAAIHLANDDIHHCHLIAQDHEGDSTANMLHATLHRREGDYWNSKYWWSNVRSHPLIPSSHDAKAFVDSCEDVHKNKSDDTSLREKQWEDLKKIVEWTRENYKL
;
A
#
# COMPACT_ATOMS: atom_id res chain seq x y z
N MET A 1 -19.48 -23.69 4.54
CA MET A 1 -19.27 -22.45 5.31
C MET A 1 -17.84 -22.01 5.02
N SER A 2 -17.64 -20.84 4.42
CA SER A 2 -16.29 -20.31 4.23
C SER A 2 -15.74 -19.94 5.60
N ASN A 3 -14.61 -20.50 6.01
CA ASN A 3 -13.96 -20.17 7.27
C ASN A 3 -13.33 -18.78 7.10
N SER A 4 -13.75 -17.78 7.87
CA SER A 4 -13.12 -16.46 7.83
C SER A 4 -11.64 -16.59 8.24
N PRO A 5 -10.70 -15.91 7.54
CA PRO A 5 -9.30 -15.87 7.94
C PRO A 5 -9.14 -15.44 9.40
N LYS A 6 -8.26 -16.12 10.13
CA LYS A 6 -7.97 -15.89 11.55
C LYS A 6 -6.52 -15.53 11.82
N THR A 7 -5.61 -15.78 10.88
CA THR A 7 -4.18 -15.45 11.01
C THR A 7 -3.75 -14.42 9.98
N THR A 8 -2.64 -13.73 10.26
CA THR A 8 -1.98 -12.83 9.30
C THR A 8 -1.68 -13.54 7.99
N ASP A 9 -1.19 -14.79 8.03
CA ASP A 9 -0.88 -15.57 6.84
C ASP A 9 -2.10 -15.87 5.98
N GLU A 10 -3.24 -16.22 6.59
CA GLU A 10 -4.48 -16.49 5.86
C GLU A 10 -5.03 -15.21 5.20
N VAL A 11 -4.94 -14.07 5.89
CA VAL A 11 -5.34 -12.75 5.37
C VAL A 11 -4.46 -12.35 4.19
N VAL A 12 -3.12 -12.39 4.35
CA VAL A 12 -2.17 -12.04 3.31
C VAL A 12 -2.31 -12.98 2.11
N SER A 13 -2.45 -14.29 2.34
CA SER A 13 -2.65 -15.27 1.27
C SER A 13 -3.91 -14.96 0.45
N LYS A 14 -5.01 -14.59 1.12
CA LYS A 14 -6.27 -14.23 0.44
C LYS A 14 -6.13 -12.94 -0.38
N ILE A 15 -5.45 -11.92 0.15
CA ILE A 15 -5.20 -10.66 -0.57
C ILE A 15 -4.26 -10.89 -1.76
N PHE A 16 -3.21 -11.70 -1.58
CA PHE A 16 -2.23 -12.00 -2.62
C PHE A 16 -2.81 -12.87 -3.74
N ALA A 17 -3.81 -13.70 -3.43
CA ALA A 17 -4.54 -14.52 -4.38
C ALA A 17 -5.66 -13.78 -5.13
N ARG A 18 -5.69 -12.43 -5.09
CA ARG A 18 -6.68 -11.64 -5.81
C ARG A 18 -6.70 -11.99 -7.31
N SER A 19 -7.91 -12.13 -7.88
CA SER A 19 -8.09 -12.55 -9.28
C SER A 19 -7.81 -11.47 -10.31
N THR A 20 -7.70 -10.22 -9.89
CA THR A 20 -7.41 -9.07 -10.73
C THR A 20 -6.30 -8.23 -10.13
N LEU A 21 -5.44 -7.66 -10.98
CA LEU A 21 -4.45 -6.68 -10.54
C LEU A 21 -5.14 -5.50 -9.84
N PRO A 22 -4.55 -4.93 -8.77
CA PRO A 22 -5.05 -3.70 -8.19
C PRO A 22 -5.11 -2.59 -9.28
N PRO A 23 -6.17 -1.77 -9.30
CA PRO A 23 -6.13 -0.53 -10.08
C PRO A 23 -5.03 0.38 -9.52
N LEU A 24 -4.46 1.26 -10.37
CA LEU A 24 -3.54 2.30 -9.89
C LEU A 24 -4.24 3.15 -8.82
N GLU A 25 -5.47 3.57 -9.11
CA GLU A 25 -6.35 4.29 -8.19
C GLU A 25 -7.62 3.48 -7.89
N PRO A 26 -7.76 2.88 -6.70
CA PRO A 26 -9.00 2.19 -6.31
C PRO A 26 -10.16 3.14 -5.97
N GLY A 27 -9.89 4.43 -5.81
CA GLY A 27 -10.85 5.38 -5.25
C GLY A 27 -11.24 4.97 -3.83
N THR A 28 -12.54 4.90 -3.55
CA THR A 28 -13.06 4.50 -2.23
C THR A 28 -13.31 2.99 -2.10
N LYS A 29 -12.98 2.19 -3.12
CA LYS A 29 -13.27 0.75 -3.13
C LYS A 29 -12.16 -0.04 -2.44
N VAL A 30 -12.53 -0.72 -1.36
CA VAL A 30 -11.69 -1.77 -0.75
C VAL A 30 -11.86 -3.07 -1.53
N TYR A 31 -10.76 -3.80 -1.77
CA TYR A 31 -10.78 -5.04 -2.56
C TYR A 31 -11.57 -6.15 -1.86
N ALA A 32 -11.22 -6.46 -0.61
CA ALA A 32 -11.91 -7.42 0.24
C ALA A 32 -12.41 -6.71 1.51
N PRO A 33 -13.54 -5.98 1.44
CA PRO A 33 -14.07 -5.20 2.57
C PRO A 33 -14.42 -6.05 3.79
N GLU A 34 -14.73 -7.34 3.58
CA GLU A 34 -14.97 -8.29 4.67
C GLU A 34 -13.72 -8.58 5.52
N LEU A 35 -12.52 -8.24 5.02
CA LEU A 35 -11.27 -8.39 5.74
C LEU A 35 -10.86 -7.14 6.52
N THR A 36 -11.44 -5.96 6.25
CA THR A 36 -11.01 -4.69 6.87
C THR A 36 -10.97 -4.78 8.41
N LYS A 37 -12.02 -5.30 9.04
CA LYS A 37 -12.03 -5.49 10.50
C LYS A 37 -11.01 -6.55 10.95
N THR A 38 -10.92 -7.66 10.23
CA THR A 38 -9.95 -8.73 10.53
C THR A 38 -8.51 -8.21 10.50
N ILE A 39 -8.17 -7.38 9.51
CA ILE A 39 -6.84 -6.76 9.37
C ILE A 39 -6.56 -5.84 10.57
N ALA A 40 -7.52 -4.99 10.94
CA ALA A 40 -7.38 -4.08 12.09
C ALA A 40 -7.23 -4.83 13.44
N ASP A 41 -7.87 -5.99 13.58
CA ASP A 41 -7.83 -6.81 14.80
C ASP A 41 -6.59 -7.73 14.88
N LEU A 42 -5.74 -7.78 13.84
CA LEU A 42 -4.54 -8.61 13.82
C LEU A 42 -3.62 -8.27 15.00
N LYS A 43 -3.00 -9.29 15.58
CA LYS A 43 -1.90 -9.13 16.52
C LYS A 43 -0.61 -9.03 15.73
N GLU A 44 -0.41 -7.85 15.12
CA GLU A 44 0.80 -7.48 14.39
C GLU A 44 1.23 -6.04 14.72
N HIS A 45 2.45 -5.67 14.34
CA HIS A 45 2.90 -4.28 14.39
C HIS A 45 2.05 -3.39 13.47
N GLU A 46 1.82 -2.14 13.84
CA GLU A 46 0.92 -1.23 13.10
C GLU A 46 1.32 -1.03 11.63
N TYR A 47 2.62 -0.98 11.32
CA TYR A 47 3.08 -0.91 9.93
C TYR A 47 2.77 -2.15 9.10
N VAL A 48 2.70 -3.33 9.73
CA VAL A 48 2.23 -4.55 9.07
C VAL A 48 0.74 -4.42 8.77
N ILE A 49 -0.05 -3.96 9.74
CA ILE A 49 -1.49 -3.71 9.57
C ILE A 49 -1.74 -2.71 8.44
N ALA A 50 -1.01 -1.58 8.42
CA ALA A 50 -1.10 -0.55 7.38
C ALA A 50 -0.72 -1.08 5.98
N ALA A 51 0.36 -1.85 5.88
CA ALA A 51 0.78 -2.48 4.63
C ALA A 51 -0.29 -3.43 4.07
N ILE A 52 -0.93 -4.22 4.94
CA ILE A 52 -1.99 -5.16 4.55
C ILE A 52 -3.25 -4.40 4.12
N HIS A 53 -3.65 -3.34 4.84
CA HIS A 53 -4.75 -2.46 4.39
C HIS A 53 -4.44 -1.86 3.01
N LEU A 54 -3.22 -1.36 2.81
CA LEU A 54 -2.81 -0.81 1.52
C LEU A 54 -2.91 -1.87 0.41
N ALA A 55 -2.41 -3.09 0.62
CA ALA A 55 -2.55 -4.19 -0.36
C ALA A 55 -4.01 -4.60 -0.60
N ASN A 56 -4.90 -4.36 0.36
CA ASN A 56 -6.35 -4.56 0.26
C ASN A 56 -7.10 -3.37 -0.39
N ASP A 57 -6.39 -2.41 -0.98
CA ASP A 57 -6.96 -1.19 -1.56
C ASP A 57 -7.65 -0.28 -0.51
N ASP A 58 -7.41 -0.52 0.79
CA ASP A 58 -7.98 0.22 1.92
C ASP A 58 -7.13 1.43 2.29
N ILE A 59 -7.25 2.47 1.47
CA ILE A 59 -6.48 3.73 1.61
C ILE A 59 -6.73 4.38 2.96
N HIS A 60 -7.97 4.40 3.43
CA HIS A 60 -8.36 5.09 4.66
C HIS A 60 -7.64 4.54 5.89
N HIS A 61 -7.67 3.23 6.12
CA HIS A 61 -7.05 2.64 7.32
C HIS A 61 -5.53 2.65 7.24
N CYS A 62 -4.93 2.51 6.05
CA CYS A 62 -3.50 2.73 5.87
C CYS A 62 -3.12 4.18 6.20
N HIS A 63 -3.93 5.16 5.76
CA HIS A 63 -3.68 6.57 6.00
C HIS A 63 -3.69 6.94 7.48
N LEU A 64 -4.68 6.45 8.25
CA LEU A 64 -4.74 6.71 9.69
C LEU A 64 -3.45 6.28 10.40
N ILE A 65 -2.97 5.07 10.12
CA ILE A 65 -1.73 4.56 10.73
C ILE A 65 -0.50 5.30 10.19
N ALA A 66 -0.44 5.61 8.90
CA ALA A 66 0.71 6.35 8.35
C ALA A 66 0.80 7.78 8.92
N GLN A 67 -0.35 8.44 9.12
CA GLN A 67 -0.47 9.80 9.63
C GLN A 67 -0.10 9.90 11.13
N ASP A 68 -0.46 8.90 11.94
CA ASP A 68 -0.12 8.89 13.37
C ASP A 68 1.39 8.73 13.62
N HIS A 69 2.15 8.30 12.59
CA HIS A 69 3.57 7.96 12.68
C HIS A 69 4.46 8.76 11.70
N GLU A 70 3.99 9.92 11.24
CA GLU A 70 4.76 10.80 10.37
C GLU A 70 6.15 11.11 10.92
N GLY A 71 7.15 11.11 10.04
CA GLY A 71 8.56 11.30 10.39
C GLY A 71 9.35 10.00 10.52
N ASP A 72 8.68 8.86 10.72
CA ASP A 72 9.27 7.54 10.49
C ASP A 72 9.37 7.24 8.98
N SER A 73 10.46 6.61 8.54
CA SER A 73 10.70 6.37 7.11
C SER A 73 9.77 5.31 6.50
N THR A 74 9.35 4.31 7.28
CA THR A 74 8.40 3.29 6.82
C THR A 74 6.98 3.86 6.79
N ALA A 75 6.59 4.64 7.82
CA ALA A 75 5.31 5.35 7.81
C ALA A 75 5.23 6.32 6.62
N ASN A 76 6.26 7.14 6.39
CA ASN A 76 6.31 8.07 5.26
C ASN A 76 6.29 7.35 3.90
N MET A 77 6.89 6.15 3.78
CA MET A 77 6.82 5.33 2.58
C MET A 77 5.39 4.82 2.33
N LEU A 78 4.69 4.35 3.37
CA LEU A 78 3.29 3.95 3.30
C LEU A 78 2.42 5.14 2.89
N HIS A 79 2.65 6.31 3.50
CA HIS A 79 1.97 7.57 3.22
C HIS A 79 2.17 8.03 1.77
N ALA A 80 3.39 7.96 1.26
CA ALA A 80 3.68 8.30 -0.13
C ALA A 80 3.01 7.33 -1.11
N THR A 81 3.04 6.03 -0.79
CA THR A 81 2.46 4.99 -1.64
C THR A 81 0.94 5.08 -1.66
N LEU A 82 0.29 5.34 -0.52
CA LEU A 82 -1.17 5.46 -0.45
C LEU A 82 -1.67 6.69 -1.21
N HIS A 83 -1.01 7.86 -1.13
CA HIS A 83 -1.48 9.05 -1.86
C HIS A 83 -1.33 8.89 -3.39
N ARG A 84 -0.30 8.18 -3.86
CA ARG A 84 -0.20 7.82 -5.30
C ARG A 84 -1.44 7.06 -5.75
N ARG A 85 -1.97 6.20 -4.89
CA ARG A 85 -3.15 5.38 -5.16
C ARG A 85 -4.46 6.10 -4.89
N GLU A 86 -4.45 7.14 -4.07
CA GLU A 86 -5.59 8.05 -3.90
C GLU A 86 -5.80 8.95 -5.13
N GLY A 87 -4.76 9.13 -5.96
CA GLY A 87 -4.73 10.12 -7.04
C GLY A 87 -4.19 11.48 -6.58
N ASP A 88 -3.76 11.61 -5.32
CA ASP A 88 -3.06 12.79 -4.81
C ASP A 88 -1.55 12.70 -5.11
N TYR A 89 -1.23 12.87 -6.39
CA TYR A 89 0.13 12.72 -6.91
C TYR A 89 1.11 13.74 -6.34
N TRP A 90 0.65 14.95 -6.06
CA TRP A 90 1.50 15.99 -5.47
C TRP A 90 1.89 15.61 -4.04
N ASN A 91 0.93 15.20 -3.22
CA ASN A 91 1.18 14.83 -1.84
C ASN A 91 1.99 13.53 -1.74
N SER A 92 1.79 12.59 -2.68
CA SER A 92 2.68 11.43 -2.82
C SER A 92 4.15 11.83 -2.99
N LYS A 93 4.45 12.76 -3.90
CA LYS A 93 5.82 13.26 -4.12
C LYS A 93 6.35 14.02 -2.91
N TYR A 94 5.50 14.76 -2.19
CA TYR A 94 5.86 15.39 -0.93
C TYR A 94 6.33 14.32 0.08
N TRP A 95 5.54 13.29 0.33
CA TRP A 95 5.89 12.21 1.26
C TRP A 95 7.12 11.41 0.82
N TRP A 96 7.32 11.16 -0.47
CA TRP A 96 8.57 10.57 -0.96
C TRP A 96 9.81 11.41 -0.65
N SER A 97 9.66 12.72 -0.50
CA SER A 97 10.76 13.61 -0.07
C SER A 97 11.06 13.49 1.43
N ASN A 98 10.10 13.00 2.21
CA ASN A 98 10.22 12.79 3.65
C ASN A 98 10.69 11.36 4.02
N VAL A 99 10.77 10.45 3.05
CA VAL A 99 11.43 9.15 3.22
C VAL A 99 12.95 9.37 3.16
N ARG A 100 13.61 9.42 4.33
CA ARG A 100 15.04 9.73 4.42
C ARG A 100 15.91 8.58 3.89
N SER A 101 15.74 7.39 4.46
CA SER A 101 16.43 6.18 4.06
C SER A 101 15.52 4.99 4.36
N HIS A 102 15.29 4.14 3.37
CA HIS A 102 14.47 2.95 3.53
C HIS A 102 14.97 1.84 2.60
N PRO A 103 15.15 0.58 3.06
CA PRO A 103 15.70 -0.50 2.23
C PRO A 103 14.91 -0.78 0.94
N LEU A 104 13.58 -0.60 0.97
CA LEU A 104 12.74 -0.77 -0.22
C LEU A 104 12.79 0.41 -1.19
N ILE A 105 13.32 1.56 -0.76
CA ILE A 105 13.29 2.83 -1.52
C ILE A 105 14.73 3.34 -1.65
N PRO A 106 15.55 2.71 -2.52
CA PRO A 106 16.93 3.12 -2.70
C PRO A 106 17.07 4.50 -3.37
N SER A 107 16.02 4.97 -4.04
CA SER A 107 16.00 6.23 -4.79
C SER A 107 14.63 6.91 -4.66
N SER A 108 14.58 8.05 -3.98
CA SER A 108 13.37 8.89 -3.94
C SER A 108 13.05 9.51 -5.30
N HIS A 109 14.06 9.66 -6.17
CA HIS A 109 13.88 10.08 -7.56
C HIS A 109 13.08 9.04 -8.35
N ASP A 110 13.47 7.77 -8.29
CA ASP A 110 12.81 6.69 -9.03
C ASP A 110 11.38 6.45 -8.49
N ALA A 111 11.20 6.58 -7.17
CA ALA A 111 9.89 6.53 -6.55
C ALA A 111 8.96 7.62 -7.09
N LYS A 112 9.45 8.87 -7.21
CA LYS A 112 8.70 10.00 -7.79
C LYS A 112 8.45 9.84 -9.29
N ALA A 113 9.41 9.30 -10.05
CA ALA A 113 9.22 9.00 -11.47
C ALA A 113 8.09 7.96 -11.69
N PHE A 114 7.94 7.01 -10.76
CA PHE A 114 6.79 6.10 -10.79
C PHE A 114 5.47 6.80 -10.46
N VAL A 115 5.47 7.79 -9.57
CA VAL A 115 4.30 8.66 -9.34
C VAL A 115 3.95 9.42 -10.62
N ASP A 116 4.92 10.02 -11.31
CA ASP A 116 4.72 10.73 -12.58
C ASP A 116 4.08 9.81 -13.64
N SER A 117 4.58 8.58 -13.76
CA SER A 117 4.04 7.60 -14.71
C SER A 117 2.57 7.26 -14.42
N CYS A 118 2.19 7.12 -13.15
CA CYS A 118 0.80 6.89 -12.75
C CYS A 118 -0.08 8.12 -13.03
N GLU A 119 0.42 9.31 -12.71
CA GLU A 119 -0.25 10.58 -12.96
C GLU A 119 -0.55 10.79 -14.46
N ASP A 120 0.39 10.41 -15.33
CA ASP A 120 0.18 10.48 -16.78
C ASP A 120 -0.93 9.52 -17.25
N VAL A 121 -1.00 8.31 -16.72
CA VAL A 121 -2.12 7.37 -17.03
C VAL A 121 -3.46 7.98 -16.61
N HIS A 122 -3.53 8.58 -15.41
CA HIS A 122 -4.74 9.27 -14.94
C HIS A 122 -5.15 10.42 -15.86
N LYS A 123 -4.21 11.33 -16.19
CA LYS A 123 -4.47 12.49 -17.05
C LYS A 123 -4.97 12.08 -18.44
N ASN A 124 -4.42 11.00 -18.97
CA ASN A 124 -4.82 10.46 -20.27
C ASN A 124 -6.08 9.58 -20.21
N LYS A 125 -6.65 9.36 -19.01
CA LYS A 125 -7.83 8.50 -18.78
C LYS A 125 -7.66 7.10 -19.39
N SER A 126 -6.43 6.58 -19.33
CA SER A 126 -6.07 5.27 -19.85
C SER A 126 -5.95 4.23 -18.71
N ASP A 127 -5.69 2.98 -19.08
CA ASP A 127 -5.25 1.93 -18.15
C ASP A 127 -3.85 1.47 -18.61
N ASP A 128 -3.01 1.09 -17.65
CA ASP A 128 -1.68 0.58 -17.94
C ASP A 128 -1.40 -0.67 -17.09
N THR A 129 -1.49 -1.83 -17.73
CA THR A 129 -1.27 -3.12 -17.09
C THR A 129 0.14 -3.22 -16.50
N SER A 130 1.16 -2.69 -17.18
CA SER A 130 2.55 -2.80 -16.73
C SER A 130 2.81 -2.00 -15.45
N LEU A 131 2.22 -0.80 -15.34
CA LEU A 131 2.28 -0.02 -14.10
C LEU A 131 1.48 -0.68 -12.98
N ARG A 132 0.36 -1.34 -13.29
CA ARG A 132 -0.43 -2.09 -12.29
C ARG A 132 0.30 -3.33 -11.79
N GLU A 133 1.00 -4.05 -12.66
CA GLU A 133 1.90 -5.16 -12.28
C GLU A 133 3.03 -4.66 -11.38
N LYS A 134 3.73 -3.61 -11.79
CA LYS A 134 4.78 -3.00 -10.97
C LYS A 134 4.26 -2.56 -9.61
N GLN A 135 3.12 -1.87 -9.56
CA GLN A 135 2.48 -1.48 -8.31
C GLN A 135 2.19 -2.70 -7.45
N TRP A 136 1.69 -3.79 -8.04
CA TRP A 136 1.36 -4.97 -7.28
C TRP A 136 2.59 -5.66 -6.68
N GLU A 137 3.69 -5.73 -7.43
CA GLU A 137 4.97 -6.19 -6.90
C GLU A 137 5.46 -5.31 -5.75
N ASP A 138 5.35 -3.98 -5.87
CA ASP A 138 5.73 -3.05 -4.81
C ASP A 138 4.87 -3.24 -3.54
N LEU A 139 3.56 -3.40 -3.70
CA LEU A 139 2.63 -3.64 -2.57
C LEU A 139 2.94 -4.96 -1.85
N LYS A 140 3.20 -6.04 -2.59
CA LYS A 140 3.60 -7.33 -1.99
C LYS A 140 4.90 -7.21 -1.21
N LYS A 141 5.91 -6.57 -1.80
CA LYS A 141 7.21 -6.33 -1.12
C LYS A 141 7.06 -5.52 0.16
N ILE A 142 6.19 -4.51 0.18
CA ILE A 142 5.92 -3.71 1.39
C ILE A 142 5.31 -4.60 2.48
N VAL A 143 4.33 -5.45 2.15
CA VAL A 143 3.74 -6.39 3.11
C VAL A 143 4.78 -7.39 3.62
N GLU A 144 5.53 -8.04 2.73
CA GLU A 144 6.53 -9.04 3.11
C GLU A 144 7.62 -8.42 3.99
N TRP A 145 8.19 -7.30 3.57
CA TRP A 145 9.27 -6.65 4.31
C TRP A 145 8.81 -6.12 5.67
N THR A 146 7.61 -5.53 5.78
CA THR A 146 7.10 -5.08 7.08
C THR A 146 6.90 -6.26 8.03
N ARG A 147 6.38 -7.40 7.56
CA ARG A 147 6.22 -8.62 8.36
C ARG A 147 7.54 -9.22 8.83
N GLU A 148 8.58 -9.13 8.01
CA GLU A 148 9.91 -9.65 8.36
C GLU A 148 10.65 -8.77 9.39
N ASN A 149 10.44 -7.45 9.32
CA ASN A 149 11.24 -6.46 10.04
C ASN A 149 10.55 -5.83 11.25
N TYR A 150 9.22 -5.87 11.31
CA TYR A 150 8.45 -5.36 12.45
C TYR A 150 7.74 -6.49 13.16
N LYS A 151 8.11 -6.69 14.43
CA LYS A 151 7.48 -7.66 15.33
C LYS A 151 6.78 -6.90 16.45
N LEU A 152 5.75 -7.53 17.00
CA LEU A 152 5.08 -7.09 18.24
C LEU A 152 6.02 -7.13 19.45
#